data_AF-A0A9Q0DUT0-F1
#
_entry.id   AF-A0A9Q0DUT0-F1
#
_cell.length_a   1.000
_cell.length_b   1.000
_cell.length_c   1.000
_cell.angle_alpha   90.00
_cell.angle_beta   90.00
_cell.angle_gamma   90.00
#
_symmetry.space_group_name_H-M   'P 1'
#
loop_
_entity.id
_entity.type
_entity.pdbx_description
1 polymer ?
#
loop_
_entity_poly.entity_id
_entity_poly.type
_entity_poly.pdbx_seq_one_letter_code
_entity_poly.pdbx_strand_id
1 'polypeptide(L)'
;MLTAKLQHNRHKHPPHNSHIRLFWEKKLSGLNAFDIAEELVKSMDLPKGLQGVGPVCSDRSLISAITSALHTSPKPVTGQHTSAVEKNPGVWLNTTQPLCKAFMVTDDDIRKQEDMVHNVRRRLEKALMADMLAHLEDRTAEAKSLNASTIMEVDQ
;
A
#
# COMPACT_ATOMS: atom_id res chain seq x y z
N MET A 1 -52.00 -21.28 4.44
CA MET A 1 -51.73 -19.92 4.97
C MET A 1 -50.23 -19.74 5.10
N LEU A 2 -49.59 -19.03 4.18
CA LEU A 2 -48.15 -18.72 4.22
C LEU A 2 -47.96 -17.35 4.88
N THR A 3 -47.28 -17.29 6.02
CA THR A 3 -46.87 -16.03 6.65
C THR A 3 -45.48 -15.64 6.16
N ALA A 4 -45.42 -14.73 5.18
CA ALA A 4 -44.18 -14.12 4.74
C ALA A 4 -43.71 -13.11 5.80
N LYS A 5 -42.55 -13.36 6.42
CA LYS A 5 -41.88 -12.40 7.31
C LYS A 5 -41.15 -11.37 6.45
N LEU A 6 -41.73 -10.17 6.36
CA LEU A 6 -41.05 -8.96 5.88
C LEU A 6 -39.86 -8.65 6.80
N GLN A 7 -38.64 -8.86 6.30
CA GLN A 7 -37.44 -8.38 6.98
C GLN A 7 -37.43 -6.85 6.93
N HIS A 8 -37.42 -6.26 8.13
CA HIS A 8 -37.40 -4.82 8.34
C HIS A 8 -36.13 -4.22 7.72
N ASN A 9 -36.27 -3.58 6.56
CA ASN A 9 -35.19 -2.86 5.92
C ASN A 9 -34.97 -1.54 6.67
N ARG A 10 -34.18 -1.57 7.77
CA ARG A 10 -33.82 -0.35 8.49
C ARG A 10 -33.02 0.54 7.55
N HIS A 11 -33.66 1.57 7.03
CA HIS A 11 -32.99 2.68 6.35
C HIS A 11 -32.13 3.36 7.42
N LYS A 12 -30.84 3.01 7.49
CA LYS A 12 -29.91 3.77 8.30
C LYS A 12 -29.80 5.15 7.66
N HIS A 13 -30.23 6.19 8.38
CA HIS A 13 -29.93 7.56 7.99
C HIS A 13 -28.42 7.67 7.74
N PRO A 14 -27.99 8.24 6.61
CA PRO A 14 -26.58 8.46 6.41
C PRO A 14 -26.09 9.39 7.54
N PRO A 15 -24.97 9.09 8.20
CA PRO A 15 -24.47 9.91 9.29
C PRO A 15 -24.32 11.36 8.82
N HIS A 16 -24.47 12.32 9.73
CA HIS A 16 -24.43 13.77 9.49
C HIS A 16 -23.19 14.27 8.70
N ASN A 17 -22.15 13.43 8.56
CA ASN A 17 -20.93 13.73 7.80
C ASN A 17 -20.84 13.04 6.43
N SER A 18 -21.89 12.36 5.97
CA SER A 18 -21.92 11.63 4.69
C SER A 18 -21.70 12.55 3.48
N HIS A 19 -22.35 13.72 3.47
CA HIS A 19 -22.19 14.71 2.41
C HIS A 19 -20.77 15.31 2.39
N ILE A 20 -20.19 15.56 3.57
CA ILE A 20 -18.80 16.04 3.70
C ILE A 20 -17.82 14.98 3.20
N ARG A 21 -18.04 13.72 3.57
CA ARG A 21 -17.20 12.60 3.12
C ARG A 21 -17.23 12.43 1.60
N LEU A 22 -18.41 12.42 0.98
CA LEU A 22 -18.54 12.29 -0.47
C LEU A 22 -17.89 13.47 -1.21
N PHE A 23 -18.01 14.68 -0.65
CA PHE A 23 -17.34 15.86 -1.17
C PHE A 23 -15.82 15.71 -1.13
N TRP A 24 -15.24 15.22 -0.04
CA TRP A 24 -13.79 14.97 0.06
C TRP A 24 -13.33 13.84 -0.86
N GLU A 25 -14.08 12.75 -0.97
CA GLU A 25 -13.78 11.67 -1.91
C GLU A 25 -13.74 12.19 -3.36
N LYS A 26 -14.69 13.07 -3.74
CA LYS A 26 -14.70 13.75 -5.05
C LYS A 26 -13.54 14.73 -5.20
N LYS A 27 -13.31 15.60 -4.21
CA LYS A 27 -12.26 16.65 -4.27
C LYS A 27 -10.85 16.06 -4.30
N LEU A 28 -10.64 14.94 -3.62
CA LEU A 28 -9.37 14.23 -3.59
C LEU A 28 -9.22 13.21 -4.73
N SER A 29 -10.26 13.02 -5.56
CA SER A 29 -10.18 12.17 -6.75
C SER A 29 -9.27 12.81 -7.80
N GLY A 30 -8.39 12.02 -8.39
CA GLY A 30 -7.44 12.49 -9.42
C GLY A 30 -6.22 13.26 -8.89
N LEU A 31 -6.09 13.45 -7.57
CA LEU A 31 -4.86 13.99 -6.98
C LEU A 31 -3.79 12.91 -6.88
N ASN A 32 -2.55 13.32 -7.16
CA ASN A 32 -1.36 12.48 -7.05
C ASN A 32 -0.46 13.00 -5.93
N ALA A 33 0.27 12.10 -5.29
CA ALA A 33 1.29 12.46 -4.31
C ALA A 33 2.62 12.76 -5.01
N PHE A 34 3.34 13.76 -4.52
CA PHE A 34 4.67 14.14 -5.00
C PHE A 34 5.65 14.11 -3.83
N ASP A 35 6.89 13.75 -4.11
CA ASP A 35 7.96 13.74 -3.10
C ASP A 35 8.63 15.13 -2.97
N ILE A 36 9.67 15.22 -2.13
CA ILE A 36 10.40 16.47 -1.88
C ILE A 36 11.15 16.99 -3.12
N ALA A 37 11.39 16.15 -4.12
CA ALA A 37 12.00 16.49 -5.40
C ALA A 37 10.95 16.82 -6.47
N GLU A 38 9.68 16.96 -6.06
CA GLU A 38 8.53 17.17 -6.95
C GLU A 38 8.32 16.02 -7.95
N GLU A 39 8.84 14.83 -7.66
CA GLU A 39 8.62 13.64 -8.47
C GLU A 39 7.32 12.94 -8.07
N LEU A 40 6.58 12.46 -9.07
CA LEU A 40 5.33 11.73 -8.86
C LEU A 40 5.61 10.45 -8.05
N VAL A 41 5.04 10.36 -6.85
CA VAL A 41 5.09 9.15 -6.05
C VAL A 41 4.28 8.09 -6.75
N LYS A 42 4.98 7.07 -7.26
CA LYS A 42 4.36 5.97 -7.98
C LYS A 42 3.35 5.27 -7.07
N SER A 43 2.11 5.15 -7.53
CA SER A 43 1.11 4.31 -6.88
C SER A 43 1.55 2.86 -6.88
N MET A 44 1.17 2.10 -5.84
CA MET A 44 1.44 0.67 -5.79
C MET A 44 0.80 -0.03 -6.99
N ASP A 45 1.61 -0.80 -7.74
CA ASP A 45 1.10 -1.71 -8.76
C ASP A 45 0.53 -2.94 -8.06
N LEU A 46 -0.71 -3.31 -8.40
CA LEU A 46 -1.30 -4.53 -7.86
C LEU A 46 -0.68 -5.79 -8.51
N PRO A 47 -0.50 -6.88 -7.74
CA PRO A 47 -0.14 -8.16 -8.30
C PRO A 47 -1.16 -8.60 -9.37
N LYS A 48 -0.69 -9.22 -10.46
CA LYS A 48 -1.56 -9.66 -11.57
C LYS A 48 -2.72 -10.59 -11.15
N GLY A 49 -2.54 -11.33 -10.06
CA GLY A 49 -3.57 -12.21 -9.50
C GLY A 49 -4.67 -11.46 -8.73
N LEU A 50 -4.43 -10.20 -8.35
CA LEU A 50 -5.36 -9.40 -7.57
C LEU A 50 -6.08 -8.41 -8.48
N GLN A 51 -7.23 -8.83 -9.00
CA GLN A 51 -8.00 -8.06 -9.98
C GLN A 51 -9.39 -7.75 -9.45
N GLY A 52 -9.79 -6.49 -9.55
CA GLY A 52 -11.13 -6.03 -9.20
C GLY A 52 -12.15 -6.52 -10.22
N VAL A 53 -13.36 -6.84 -9.75
CA VAL A 53 -14.48 -7.21 -10.63
C VAL A 53 -15.62 -6.23 -10.42
N GLY A 54 -16.22 -5.79 -11.52
CA GLY A 54 -17.36 -4.87 -11.49
C GLY A 54 -17.09 -3.52 -12.15
N PRO A 55 -18.16 -2.76 -12.42
CA PRO A 55 -18.06 -1.48 -13.09
C PRO A 55 -17.29 -0.48 -12.22
N VAL A 56 -16.28 0.17 -12.83
CA VAL A 56 -15.47 1.22 -12.20
C VAL A 56 -14.69 0.74 -10.97
N CYS A 57 -14.02 -0.41 -11.07
CA CYS A 57 -13.07 -0.85 -10.04
C CYS A 57 -11.66 -0.33 -10.33
N SER A 58 -11.16 0.59 -9.50
CA SER A 58 -9.76 1.02 -9.51
C SER A 58 -8.94 0.20 -8.52
N ASP A 59 -7.62 0.06 -8.75
CA ASP A 59 -6.70 -0.60 -7.83
C ASP A 59 -6.79 -0.04 -6.41
N ARG A 60 -6.93 1.28 -6.29
CA ARG A 60 -7.10 1.97 -5.00
C ARG A 60 -8.41 1.57 -4.30
N SER A 61 -9.50 1.49 -5.05
CA SER A 61 -10.81 1.05 -4.51
C SER A 61 -10.76 -0.41 -4.08
N LEU A 62 -10.06 -1.26 -4.84
CA LEU A 62 -9.87 -2.67 -4.51
C LEU A 62 -9.05 -2.84 -3.23
N ILE A 63 -7.91 -2.16 -3.12
CA ILE A 63 -7.08 -2.16 -1.89
C ILE A 63 -7.92 -1.72 -0.70
N SER A 64 -8.67 -0.62 -0.84
CA SER A 64 -9.52 -0.11 0.23
C SER A 64 -10.56 -1.15 0.68
N ALA A 65 -11.15 -1.89 -0.26
CA ALA A 65 -12.13 -2.94 0.04
C ALA A 65 -11.49 -4.14 0.75
N ILE A 66 -10.30 -4.58 0.32
CA ILE A 66 -9.54 -5.65 0.95
C ILE A 66 -9.12 -5.25 2.36
N THR A 67 -8.53 -4.06 2.53
CA THR A 67 -8.15 -3.53 3.84
C THR A 67 -9.35 -3.45 4.77
N SER A 68 -10.51 -3.00 4.27
CA SER A 68 -11.74 -2.94 5.06
C SER A 68 -12.23 -4.32 5.49
N ALA A 69 -12.16 -5.31 4.59
CA ALA A 69 -12.53 -6.70 4.91
C ALA A 69 -11.60 -7.29 5.99
N LEU A 70 -10.28 -7.11 5.84
CA LEU A 70 -9.28 -7.55 6.82
C LEU A 70 -9.41 -6.83 8.17
N HIS A 71 -9.79 -5.55 8.16
CA HIS A 71 -9.94 -4.77 9.38
C HIS A 71 -11.19 -5.15 10.18
N THR A 72 -12.27 -5.54 9.47
CA THR A 72 -13.57 -5.84 10.10
C THR A 72 -13.80 -7.33 10.37
N SER A 73 -12.96 -8.21 9.82
CA SER A 73 -13.09 -9.65 10.00
C SER A 73 -11.73 -10.34 10.09
N PRO A 74 -11.56 -11.30 11.01
CA PRO A 74 -10.36 -12.14 11.05
C PRO A 74 -10.36 -13.24 9.96
N LYS A 75 -11.41 -13.31 9.13
CA LYS A 75 -11.51 -14.31 8.05
C LYS A 75 -10.58 -13.96 6.89
N PRO A 76 -10.02 -14.96 6.19
CA PRO A 76 -9.15 -14.71 5.05
C PRO A 76 -9.91 -14.00 3.93
N VAL A 77 -9.21 -13.12 3.21
CA VAL A 77 -9.69 -12.53 1.96
C VAL A 77 -9.27 -13.43 0.81
N THR A 78 -10.25 -13.98 0.11
CA THR A 78 -10.09 -14.93 -1.00
C THR A 78 -10.83 -14.51 -2.27
N GLY A 79 -11.60 -13.42 -2.22
CA GLY A 79 -12.34 -12.87 -3.36
C GLY A 79 -13.66 -13.60 -3.65
N GLN A 80 -14.20 -13.37 -4.85
CA GLN A 80 -15.44 -14.00 -5.31
C GLN A 80 -15.15 -15.29 -6.07
N HIS A 81 -15.60 -16.43 -5.52
CA HIS A 81 -15.36 -17.78 -6.07
C HIS A 81 -16.33 -18.21 -7.17
N THR A 82 -17.33 -17.40 -7.51
CA THR A 82 -18.39 -17.83 -8.44
C THR A 82 -18.08 -17.44 -9.88
N SER A 83 -18.17 -18.39 -10.81
CA SER A 83 -18.09 -18.14 -12.26
C SER A 83 -19.14 -17.16 -12.78
N ALA A 84 -20.21 -16.92 -12.00
CA ALA A 84 -21.22 -15.89 -12.24
C ALA A 84 -20.60 -14.49 -12.33
N VAL A 85 -19.50 -14.22 -11.64
CA VAL A 85 -18.77 -12.93 -11.72
C VAL A 85 -18.21 -12.68 -13.11
N GLU A 86 -17.75 -13.72 -13.80
CA GLU A 86 -17.26 -13.62 -15.19
C GLU A 86 -18.40 -13.34 -16.17
N LYS A 87 -19.64 -13.73 -15.84
CA LYS A 87 -20.84 -13.51 -16.67
C LYS A 87 -21.59 -12.22 -16.30
N ASN A 88 -21.45 -11.76 -15.07
CA ASN A 88 -22.04 -10.54 -14.55
C ASN A 88 -21.05 -9.87 -13.58
N PRO A 89 -20.17 -8.99 -14.08
CA PRO A 89 -19.09 -8.40 -13.29
C PRO A 89 -19.56 -7.62 -12.04
N GLY A 90 -20.81 -7.15 -12.01
CA GLY A 90 -21.38 -6.44 -10.86
C GLY A 90 -22.05 -7.34 -9.82
N VAL A 91 -22.09 -8.67 -10.03
CA VAL A 91 -22.78 -9.58 -9.12
C VAL A 91 -21.98 -9.78 -7.84
N TRP A 92 -22.59 -9.44 -6.70
CA TRP A 92 -21.98 -9.59 -5.38
C TRP A 92 -22.64 -10.71 -4.58
N LEU A 93 -22.19 -11.94 -4.81
CA LEU A 93 -22.81 -13.13 -4.20
C LEU A 93 -22.26 -13.40 -2.80
N ASN A 94 -20.96 -13.26 -2.60
CA ASN A 94 -20.35 -13.37 -1.29
C ASN A 94 -20.09 -11.97 -0.71
N THR A 95 -21.06 -11.45 0.04
CA THR A 95 -20.98 -10.14 0.71
C THR A 95 -19.94 -10.06 1.83
N THR A 96 -19.38 -11.20 2.26
CA THR A 96 -18.29 -11.24 3.24
C THR A 96 -16.90 -11.09 2.60
N GLN A 97 -16.84 -11.11 1.27
CA GLN A 97 -15.62 -10.96 0.50
C GLN A 97 -15.71 -9.73 -0.41
N PRO A 98 -14.61 -9.04 -0.69
CA PRO A 98 -14.59 -7.92 -1.64
C PRO A 98 -14.96 -8.39 -3.06
N LEU A 99 -15.45 -7.46 -3.88
CA LEU A 99 -15.68 -7.66 -5.30
C LEU A 99 -14.35 -7.69 -6.06
N CYS A 100 -13.65 -8.82 -5.95
CA CYS A 100 -12.46 -9.13 -6.74
C CYS A 100 -12.50 -10.57 -7.22
N LYS A 101 -11.69 -10.87 -8.23
CA LYS A 101 -11.50 -12.22 -8.73
C LYS A 101 -10.93 -13.09 -7.62
N ALA A 102 -11.38 -14.35 -7.54
CA ALA A 102 -10.80 -15.29 -6.60
C ALA A 102 -9.29 -15.41 -6.83
N PHE A 103 -8.54 -15.37 -5.73
CA PHE A 103 -7.09 -15.50 -5.74
C PHE A 103 -6.63 -16.36 -4.55
N MET A 104 -5.42 -16.90 -4.67
CA MET A 104 -4.78 -17.71 -3.65
C MET A 104 -3.33 -17.28 -3.54
N VAL A 105 -2.88 -17.05 -2.31
CA VAL A 105 -1.47 -16.79 -2.01
C VAL A 105 -0.78 -18.14 -1.84
N THR A 106 0.26 -18.39 -2.61
CA THR A 106 1.04 -19.63 -2.57
C THR A 106 2.31 -19.46 -1.75
N ASP A 107 2.92 -20.56 -1.31
CA ASP A 107 4.22 -20.53 -0.63
C ASP A 107 5.32 -19.90 -1.50
N ASP A 108 5.23 -20.03 -2.83
CA ASP A 108 6.14 -19.38 -3.76
C ASP A 108 6.00 -17.86 -3.75
N ASP A 109 4.78 -17.34 -3.61
CA ASP A 109 4.53 -15.90 -3.51
C ASP A 109 5.12 -15.34 -2.21
N ILE A 110 4.97 -16.08 -1.11
CA ILE A 110 5.53 -15.73 0.20
C ILE A 110 7.07 -15.68 0.11
N ARG A 111 7.70 -16.75 -0.40
CA ARG A 111 9.16 -16.82 -0.57
C ARG A 111 9.71 -15.66 -1.39
N LYS A 112 9.11 -15.38 -2.55
CA LYS A 112 9.53 -14.27 -3.42
C LYS A 112 9.43 -12.92 -2.72
N GLN A 113 8.38 -12.71 -1.94
CA GLN A 113 8.19 -11.46 -1.19
C GLN A 113 9.24 -11.32 -0.08
N GLU A 114 9.51 -12.40 0.65
CA GLU A 114 10.54 -12.43 1.70
C GLU A 114 11.94 -12.16 1.13
N ASP A 115 12.30 -12.81 0.02
CA ASP A 115 13.58 -12.62 -0.66
C ASP A 115 13.77 -11.17 -1.12
N MET A 116 12.72 -10.56 -1.68
CA MET A 116 12.75 -9.17 -2.11
C MET A 116 12.97 -8.22 -0.94
N VAL A 117 12.22 -8.39 0.16
CA VAL A 117 12.36 -7.59 1.37
C VAL A 117 13.77 -7.74 1.96
N HIS A 118 14.27 -8.97 2.04
CA HIS A 118 15.61 -9.26 2.53
C HIS A 118 16.69 -8.58 1.69
N ASN A 119 16.56 -8.64 0.36
CA ASN A 119 17.51 -8.00 -0.54
C ASN A 119 17.53 -6.48 -0.40
N VAL A 120 16.35 -5.84 -0.34
CA VAL A 120 16.24 -4.40 -0.14
C VAL A 120 16.83 -3.99 1.21
N ARG A 121 16.55 -4.73 2.29
CA ARG A 121 17.12 -4.47 3.62
C ARG A 121 18.65 -4.53 3.60
N ARG A 122 19.25 -5.56 2.98
CA ARG A 122 20.71 -5.65 2.84
C ARG A 122 21.31 -4.52 2.01
N ARG A 123 20.62 -4.07 0.95
CA ARG A 123 21.08 -2.93 0.15
C ARG A 123 21.06 -1.64 0.97
N LEU A 124 20.02 -1.44 1.78
CA LEU A 124 19.92 -0.31 2.69
C LEU A 124 21.03 -0.34 3.75
N GLU A 125 21.26 -1.48 4.39
CA GLU A 125 22.35 -1.66 5.37
C GLU A 125 23.71 -1.30 4.78
N LYS A 126 24.00 -1.77 3.55
CA LYS A 126 25.24 -1.41 2.85
C LYS A 126 25.37 0.08 2.57
N ALA A 127 24.27 0.73 2.14
CA ALA A 127 24.27 2.17 1.89
C ALA A 127 24.52 2.96 3.18
N LEU A 128 23.88 2.58 4.29
CA LEU A 128 24.08 3.21 5.60
C LEU A 128 25.50 3.02 6.14
N MET A 129 26.09 1.84 5.96
CA MET A 129 27.49 1.60 6.33
C MET A 129 28.46 2.43 5.49
N ALA A 130 28.23 2.51 4.17
CA ALA A 130 29.06 3.32 3.28
C ALA A 130 28.98 4.81 3.62
N ASP A 131 27.78 5.32 3.91
CA ASP A 131 27.54 6.70 4.36
C ASP A 131 28.30 7.02 5.66
N MET A 132 28.23 6.11 6.64
CA MET A 132 28.98 6.25 7.89
C MET A 132 30.50 6.26 7.65
N LEU A 133 31.02 5.39 6.77
CA LEU A 133 32.44 5.35 6.45
C LEU A 133 32.91 6.62 5.74
N ALA A 134 32.15 7.13 4.77
CA ALA A 134 32.46 8.37 4.06
C ALA A 134 32.56 9.56 5.03
N HIS A 135 31.62 9.68 5.97
CA HIS A 135 31.68 10.72 7.00
C HIS A 135 32.89 10.59 7.94
N LEU A 136 33.35 9.38 8.25
CA LEU A 136 34.57 9.19 9.04
C LEU A 136 35.81 9.58 8.24
N GLU A 137 35.88 9.22 6.95
CA GLU A 137 36.98 9.60 6.06
C GLU A 137 37.11 11.12 5.95
N ASP A 138 36.00 11.84 5.71
CA ASP A 138 35.98 13.31 5.66
C ASP A 138 36.52 13.93 6.96
N ARG A 139 36.07 13.45 8.12
CA ARG A 139 36.56 13.92 9.42
C ARG A 139 38.05 13.65 9.62
N THR A 140 38.55 12.51 9.15
CA THR A 140 39.99 12.21 9.25
C THR A 140 40.82 13.06 8.28
N ALA A 141 40.29 13.40 7.11
CA ALA A 141 40.94 14.28 6.14
C ALA A 141 41.01 15.71 6.68
N GLU A 142 39.92 16.23 7.26
CA GLU A 142 39.89 17.52 7.93
C GLU A 142 40.91 17.60 9.08
N ALA A 143 40.94 16.59 9.96
CA ALA A 143 41.88 16.53 11.08
C ALA A 143 43.35 16.48 10.63
N LYS A 144 43.66 15.75 9.54
CA LYS A 144 45.00 15.74 8.95
C LYS A 144 45.39 17.09 8.37
N SER A 145 44.45 17.79 7.72
CA SER A 145 44.70 19.13 7.16
C SER A 145 44.99 20.16 8.26
N LEU A 146 44.29 20.09 9.40
CA LEU A 146 44.49 20.97 10.55
C LEU A 146 45.87 20.75 11.19
N ASN A 147 46.24 19.49 11.43
CA ASN A 147 47.55 19.16 12.01
C ASN A 147 48.71 19.56 11.08
N ALA A 148 48.55 19.39 9.77
CA ALA A 148 49.57 19.82 8.80
C ALA A 148 49.76 21.34 8.80
N SER A 149 48.67 22.11 8.89
CA SER A 149 48.74 23.58 9.01
C SER A 149 49.39 24.02 10.32
N THR A 150 49.08 23.38 11.46
CA THR A 150 49.71 23.69 12.75
C THR A 150 51.21 23.39 12.77
N ILE A 151 51.66 22.30 12.14
CA ILE A 151 53.09 21.97 12.07
C ILE A 151 53.88 22.99 11.24
N MET A 152 53.27 23.57 10.19
CA MET A 152 53.92 24.60 9.38
C MET A 152 53.98 25.99 10.06
N GLU A 153 53.21 26.22 11.13
CA GLU A 153 53.18 27.49 11.86
C GLU A 153 54.19 27.56 13.02
N VAL A 154 54.73 26.41 13.46
CA VAL A 154 55.67 26.31 14.59
C VAL A 154 57.15 26.47 14.16
N ASP A 155 57.42 26.44 12.86
CA ASP A 155 58.78 26.54 12.28
C ASP A 155 59.14 27.97 11.79
N GLN A 156 58.44 29.01 12.27
CA GLN A 156 58.78 30.43 12.04
C GLN A 156 59.25 31.16 13.30
#